data_AF-A0A969T2J5-F1
#
_entry.id   AF-A0A969T2J5-F1
#
_cell.length_a   1.000
_cell.length_b   1.000
_cell.length_c   1.000
_cell.angle_alpha   90.00
_cell.angle_beta   90.00
_cell.angle_gamma   90.00
#
_symmetry.space_group_name_H-M   'P 1'
#
loop_
_entity.id
_entity.type
_entity.pdbx_description
1 polymer ?
#
loop_
_entity_poly.entity_id
_entity_poly.type
_entity_poly.pdbx_seq_one_letter_code
_entity_poly.pdbx_strand_id
1 'polypeptide(L)'
;MKKLFLSLLALSTFVFFSCNKEETSSLISSEEEAIISNDAAAETVTESADYEIDLFTSSTESINDANSGLKSTDLHPFWARYRFGVPPTVIIETTNGDFPKTITLDYGDETVLNNGTVISGSIVIVVSAPPRTDGATRVVTFNDFYVDSVNIAGTRTITFNASDEEGITFSVVGDLVLTFTDGTYIERHD
;
A
#
# COMPACT_ATOMS: atom_id res chain seq x y z
N MET A 1 -16.05 -81.33 27.58
CA MET A 1 -14.86 -81.91 26.90
C MET A 1 -14.84 -81.34 25.48
N LYS A 2 -13.78 -80.62 25.04
CA LYS A 2 -12.66 -81.14 24.17
C LYS A 2 -13.21 -81.92 22.95
N LYS A 3 -12.90 -81.68 21.67
CA LYS A 3 -11.84 -80.98 20.86
C LYS A 3 -12.45 -80.64 19.46
N LEU A 4 -11.88 -79.93 18.47
CA LEU A 4 -10.86 -78.86 18.28
C LEU A 4 -10.85 -78.48 16.75
N PHE A 5 -10.28 -77.32 16.38
CA PHE A 5 -9.84 -76.92 15.01
C PHE A 5 -10.96 -76.65 13.95
N LEU A 6 -10.77 -75.87 12.88
CA LEU A 6 -9.54 -75.37 12.21
C LEU A 6 -9.74 -74.00 11.48
N SER A 7 -8.72 -73.13 11.53
CA SER A 7 -8.30 -72.04 10.62
C SER A 7 -9.11 -71.66 9.35
N LEU A 8 -9.39 -70.35 9.18
CA LEU A 8 -8.93 -69.51 8.03
C LEU A 8 -9.17 -68.01 8.34
N LEU A 9 -8.16 -67.23 8.76
CA LEU A 9 -7.23 -66.43 7.94
C LEU A 9 -7.89 -65.35 7.06
N ALA A 10 -7.98 -64.12 7.58
CA ALA A 10 -8.01 -62.87 6.81
C ALA A 10 -7.66 -61.67 7.74
N LEU A 11 -6.44 -61.66 8.28
CA LEU A 11 -5.97 -60.54 9.10
C LEU A 11 -5.58 -59.38 8.17
N SER A 12 -6.48 -58.38 8.03
CA SER A 12 -6.18 -57.17 7.26
C SER A 12 -5.07 -56.38 7.97
N THR A 13 -3.89 -56.37 7.37
CA THR A 13 -2.75 -55.58 7.82
C THR A 13 -3.02 -54.09 7.63
N PHE A 14 -3.42 -53.41 8.70
CA PHE A 14 -3.15 -51.98 8.83
C PHE A 14 -1.63 -51.77 8.80
N VAL A 15 -1.13 -51.30 7.67
CA VAL A 15 0.25 -50.85 7.56
C VAL A 15 0.34 -49.53 8.31
N PHE A 16 0.80 -49.58 9.56
CA PHE A 16 1.25 -48.37 10.24
C PHE A 16 2.44 -47.82 9.46
N PHE A 17 2.20 -46.76 8.68
CA PHE A 17 3.27 -45.86 8.29
C PHE A 17 3.78 -45.19 9.57
N SER A 18 4.75 -45.85 10.21
CA SER A 18 5.63 -45.21 11.18
C SER A 18 6.48 -44.23 10.41
N CYS A 19 5.92 -43.04 10.13
CA CYS A 19 6.73 -41.90 9.79
C CYS A 19 7.68 -41.70 10.97
N ASN A 20 8.98 -41.92 10.75
CA ASN A 20 9.97 -41.47 11.72
C ASN A 20 9.69 -39.99 11.93
N LYS A 21 9.59 -39.58 13.19
CA LYS A 21 9.52 -38.18 13.55
C LYS A 21 10.93 -37.60 13.37
N GLU A 22 11.36 -37.49 12.12
CA GLU A 22 12.38 -36.52 11.76
C GLU A 22 11.75 -35.16 12.02
N GLU A 23 12.25 -34.52 13.09
CA GLU A 23 11.97 -33.14 13.46
C GLU A 23 12.56 -32.20 12.40
N THR A 24 12.07 -32.28 11.16
CA THR A 24 12.17 -31.18 10.20
C THR A 24 11.14 -30.13 10.58
N SER A 25 11.25 -29.68 11.84
CA SER A 25 10.74 -28.42 12.33
C SER A 25 11.52 -27.33 11.60
N SER A 26 11.13 -27.07 10.35
CA SER A 26 11.36 -25.78 9.70
C SER A 26 10.45 -24.76 10.39
N LEU A 27 10.73 -24.54 11.68
CA LEU A 27 10.26 -23.42 12.43
C LEU A 27 10.98 -22.23 11.80
N ILE A 28 10.25 -21.56 10.92
CA ILE A 28 10.51 -20.16 10.55
C ILE A 28 10.84 -19.45 11.86
N SER A 29 12.02 -18.84 11.94
CA SER A 29 12.45 -18.25 13.21
C SER A 29 11.50 -17.10 13.59
N SER A 30 11.40 -16.75 14.88
CA SER A 30 10.53 -15.63 15.30
C SER A 30 10.90 -14.29 14.64
N GLU A 31 12.16 -14.17 14.18
CA GLU A 31 12.67 -13.05 13.38
C GLU A 31 12.18 -13.12 11.93
N GLU A 32 12.15 -14.32 11.34
CA GLU A 32 11.68 -14.57 9.97
C GLU A 32 10.15 -14.48 9.85
N GLU A 33 9.39 -14.91 10.87
CA GLU A 33 7.95 -14.65 10.98
C GLU A 33 7.64 -13.14 11.08
N ALA A 34 8.45 -12.39 11.85
CA ALA A 34 8.31 -10.94 11.97
C ALA A 34 8.61 -10.21 10.66
N ILE A 35 9.65 -10.63 9.92
CA ILE A 35 9.97 -10.09 8.58
C ILE A 35 8.79 -10.32 7.62
N ILE A 36 8.23 -11.54 7.56
CA ILE A 36 7.07 -11.84 6.69
C ILE A 36 5.85 -10.99 7.06
N SER A 37 5.59 -10.80 8.36
CA SER A 37 4.49 -9.95 8.84
C SER A 37 4.70 -8.46 8.47
N ASN A 38 5.93 -7.97 8.57
CA ASN A 38 6.26 -6.58 8.26
C ASN A 38 6.23 -6.30 6.75
N ASP A 39 6.60 -7.27 5.90
CA ASP A 39 6.50 -7.15 4.44
C ASP A 39 5.02 -7.01 3.98
N ALA A 40 4.12 -7.85 4.51
CA ALA A 40 2.69 -7.74 4.24
C ALA A 40 2.08 -6.41 4.74
N ALA A 41 2.56 -5.90 5.89
CA ALA A 41 2.18 -4.60 6.40
C ALA A 41 2.73 -3.46 5.53
N ALA A 42 3.98 -3.56 5.05
CA ALA A 42 4.60 -2.57 4.18
C ALA A 42 3.85 -2.40 2.86
N GLU A 43 3.38 -3.50 2.24
CA GLU A 43 2.55 -3.44 1.03
C GLU A 43 1.21 -2.71 1.32
N THR A 44 0.53 -3.07 2.41
CA THR A 44 -0.74 -2.44 2.80
C THR A 44 -0.59 -0.93 3.09
N VAL A 45 0.50 -0.55 3.75
CA VAL A 45 0.86 0.84 4.05
C VAL A 45 1.16 1.62 2.77
N THR A 46 1.91 1.02 1.84
CA THR A 46 2.24 1.62 0.55
C THR A 46 1.00 1.78 -0.34
N GLU A 47 0.12 0.78 -0.40
CA GLU A 47 -1.16 0.85 -1.14
C GLU A 47 -2.06 1.97 -0.58
N SER A 48 -2.12 2.14 0.75
CA SER A 48 -2.89 3.22 1.36
C SER A 48 -2.36 4.60 0.97
N ALA A 49 -1.02 4.77 0.94
CA ALA A 49 -0.38 6.01 0.52
C ALA A 49 -0.56 6.30 -0.98
N ASP A 50 -0.37 5.29 -1.84
CA ASP A 50 -0.58 5.38 -3.28
C ASP A 50 -2.04 5.72 -3.62
N TYR A 51 -3.01 5.19 -2.87
CA TYR A 51 -4.42 5.55 -3.03
C TYR A 51 -4.64 7.05 -2.78
N GLU A 52 -4.09 7.62 -1.69
CA GLU A 52 -4.19 9.06 -1.43
C GLU A 52 -3.58 9.90 -2.57
N ILE A 53 -2.38 9.50 -3.05
CA ILE A 53 -1.68 10.17 -4.15
C ILE A 53 -2.54 10.16 -5.42
N ASP A 54 -3.08 9.01 -5.81
CA ASP A 54 -3.92 8.88 -7.00
C ASP A 54 -5.28 9.57 -6.86
N LEU A 55 -5.86 9.58 -5.66
CA LEU A 55 -7.14 10.26 -5.39
C LEU A 55 -7.06 11.75 -5.80
N PHE A 56 -5.98 12.45 -5.46
CA PHE A 56 -5.81 13.87 -5.78
C PHE A 56 -5.06 14.16 -7.09
N THR A 57 -4.32 13.21 -7.66
CA THR A 57 -3.39 13.50 -8.79
C THR A 57 -3.50 12.58 -10.02
N SER A 58 -4.46 11.66 -10.05
CA SER A 58 -4.67 10.74 -11.19
C SER A 58 -5.02 11.40 -12.52
N SER A 59 -5.65 12.59 -12.51
CA SER A 59 -5.95 13.38 -13.71
C SER A 59 -5.90 14.89 -13.45
N THR A 60 -5.92 15.68 -14.53
CA THR A 60 -6.01 17.15 -14.46
C THR A 60 -7.30 17.60 -13.79
N GLU A 61 -8.40 16.87 -14.00
CA GLU A 61 -9.69 17.11 -13.37
C GLU A 61 -9.60 16.89 -11.85
N SER A 62 -9.04 15.77 -11.38
CA SER A 62 -8.83 15.52 -9.93
C SER A 62 -8.03 16.64 -9.26
N ILE A 63 -6.97 17.14 -9.91
CA ILE A 63 -6.14 18.24 -9.40
C ILE A 63 -6.95 19.56 -9.36
N ASN A 64 -7.75 19.83 -10.39
CA ASN A 64 -8.58 21.04 -10.46
C ASN A 64 -9.74 21.01 -9.46
N ASP A 65 -10.38 19.85 -9.26
CA ASP A 65 -11.44 19.65 -8.28
C ASP A 65 -10.91 19.82 -6.85
N ALA A 66 -9.71 19.29 -6.57
CA ALA A 66 -9.02 19.52 -5.30
C ALA A 66 -8.71 21.02 -5.08
N ASN A 67 -8.25 21.72 -6.12
CA ASN A 67 -7.98 23.18 -6.08
C ASN A 67 -9.25 24.02 -5.87
N SER A 68 -10.38 23.56 -6.38
CA SER A 68 -11.65 24.31 -6.35
C SER A 68 -12.22 24.49 -4.94
N GLY A 69 -11.74 23.71 -3.96
CA GLY A 69 -12.28 23.68 -2.60
C GLY A 69 -13.76 23.31 -2.54
N LEU A 70 -14.32 22.75 -3.63
CA LEU A 70 -15.75 22.59 -3.79
C LEU A 70 -16.28 21.57 -2.79
N LYS A 71 -17.07 22.06 -1.84
CA LYS A 71 -17.94 21.24 -1.00
C LYS A 71 -19.16 20.74 -1.79
N SER A 72 -18.93 20.16 -2.98
CA SER A 72 -19.99 19.69 -3.86
C SER A 72 -20.60 18.37 -3.35
N THR A 73 -21.91 18.27 -3.47
CA THR A 73 -22.67 17.01 -3.29
C THR A 73 -22.24 15.90 -4.24
N ASP A 74 -21.54 16.24 -5.32
CA ASP A 74 -21.05 15.28 -6.33
C ASP A 74 -19.73 14.60 -5.90
N LEU A 75 -18.99 15.16 -4.92
CA LEU A 75 -17.81 14.53 -4.32
C LEU A 75 -18.14 13.50 -3.22
N HIS A 76 -19.38 13.01 -3.18
CA HIS A 76 -19.82 11.97 -2.25
C HIS A 76 -18.87 10.75 -2.17
N PRO A 77 -18.22 10.27 -3.25
CA PRO A 77 -17.24 9.19 -3.16
C PRO A 77 -15.95 9.56 -2.42
N PHE A 78 -15.45 10.79 -2.58
CA PHE A 78 -14.17 11.22 -2.00
C PHE A 78 -14.26 11.32 -0.48
N TRP A 79 -15.29 11.98 0.05
CA TRP A 79 -15.46 12.10 1.49
C TRP A 79 -15.92 10.80 2.15
N ALA A 80 -16.52 9.87 1.40
CA ALA A 80 -16.82 8.53 1.88
C ALA A 80 -15.57 7.67 2.16
N ARG A 81 -14.35 8.17 1.91
CA ARG A 81 -13.10 7.58 2.41
C ARG A 81 -12.76 8.03 3.83
N TYR A 82 -13.09 9.27 4.22
CA TYR A 82 -12.71 9.86 5.51
C TYR A 82 -13.84 9.73 6.53
N ARG A 83 -13.55 9.21 7.72
CA ARG A 83 -14.56 8.78 8.73
C ARG A 83 -15.49 9.89 9.18
N PHE A 84 -14.98 11.11 9.26
CA PHE A 84 -15.72 12.30 9.65
C PHE A 84 -16.07 13.22 8.47
N GLY A 85 -15.84 12.77 7.24
CA GLY A 85 -16.00 13.57 6.02
C GLY A 85 -14.97 14.72 5.91
N VAL A 86 -13.84 14.60 6.61
CA VAL A 86 -12.75 15.58 6.63
C VAL A 86 -11.56 15.01 5.84
N PRO A 87 -11.34 15.44 4.59
CA PRO A 87 -10.13 15.12 3.83
C PRO A 87 -8.91 15.90 4.36
N PRO A 88 -7.67 15.59 3.91
CA PRO A 88 -6.50 16.43 4.16
C PRO A 88 -6.73 17.88 3.69
N THR A 89 -5.96 18.80 4.26
CA THR A 89 -5.80 20.14 3.70
C THR A 89 -4.98 20.05 2.42
N VAL A 90 -5.58 20.46 1.30
CA VAL A 90 -4.90 20.44 -0.01
C VAL A 90 -4.43 21.85 -0.38
N ILE A 91 -3.14 21.99 -0.68
CA ILE A 91 -2.52 23.24 -1.14
C ILE A 91 -1.95 22.98 -2.54
N ILE A 92 -2.29 23.83 -3.53
CA ILE A 92 -1.81 23.68 -4.91
C ILE A 92 -1.10 24.95 -5.35
N GLU A 93 0.21 24.83 -5.55
CA GLU A 93 1.07 25.89 -6.08
C GLU A 93 1.36 25.66 -7.56
N THR A 94 1.37 26.73 -8.35
CA THR A 94 1.46 26.66 -9.82
C THR A 94 1.98 27.97 -10.39
N THR A 95 2.78 27.88 -11.46
CA THR A 95 3.19 29.06 -12.23
C THR A 95 2.14 29.38 -13.28
N ASN A 96 1.57 30.59 -13.24
CA ASN A 96 0.52 31.07 -14.16
C ASN A 96 -0.77 30.24 -14.23
N GLY A 97 -0.98 29.29 -13.31
CA GLY A 97 -2.15 28.39 -13.30
C GLY A 97 -1.97 27.10 -14.11
N ASP A 98 -0.82 26.88 -14.74
CA ASP A 98 -0.52 25.69 -15.56
C ASP A 98 0.45 24.72 -14.85
N PHE A 99 0.90 23.67 -15.53
CA PHE A 99 1.95 22.78 -15.05
C PHE A 99 3.36 23.43 -15.21
N PRO A 100 4.34 23.13 -14.34
CA PRO A 100 4.28 22.18 -13.22
C PRO A 100 3.39 22.68 -12.06
N LYS A 101 2.81 21.73 -11.33
CA LYS A 101 1.99 21.95 -10.14
C LYS A 101 2.61 21.22 -8.95
N THR A 102 2.75 21.91 -7.82
CA THR A 102 3.11 21.31 -6.54
C THR A 102 1.83 21.18 -5.71
N ILE A 103 1.46 19.96 -5.36
CA ILE A 103 0.31 19.64 -4.53
C ILE A 103 0.82 19.16 -3.17
N THR A 104 0.41 19.80 -2.07
CA THR A 104 0.64 19.31 -0.71
C THR A 104 -0.66 18.76 -0.16
N LEU A 105 -0.61 17.53 0.35
CA LEU A 105 -1.69 16.88 1.09
C LEU A 105 -1.26 16.85 2.57
N ASP A 106 -1.89 17.67 3.40
CA ASP A 106 -1.59 17.77 4.83
C ASP A 106 -2.72 17.14 5.66
N TYR A 107 -2.40 16.02 6.33
CA TYR A 107 -3.31 15.22 7.16
C TYR A 107 -3.28 15.65 8.63
N GLY A 108 -2.40 16.60 9.00
CA GLY A 108 -2.19 17.04 10.37
C GLY A 108 -1.76 15.89 11.30
N ASP A 109 -2.15 16.00 12.57
CA ASP A 109 -1.84 15.01 13.62
C ASP A 109 -2.61 13.69 13.44
N GLU A 110 -3.85 13.74 12.93
CA GLU A 110 -4.74 12.58 12.77
C GLU A 110 -5.83 12.82 11.72
N THR A 111 -5.89 11.97 10.71
CA THR A 111 -7.01 11.83 9.76
C THR A 111 -7.47 10.37 9.74
N VAL A 112 -8.65 10.09 10.31
CA VAL A 112 -9.20 8.72 10.40
C VAL A 112 -10.00 8.38 9.14
N LEU A 113 -9.66 7.25 8.51
CA LEU A 113 -10.35 6.68 7.36
C LEU A 113 -11.55 5.82 7.78
N ASN A 114 -12.48 5.57 6.85
CA ASN A 114 -13.72 4.82 7.11
C ASN A 114 -13.50 3.34 7.42
N ASN A 115 -12.37 2.75 6.99
CA ASN A 115 -11.94 1.40 7.38
C ASN A 115 -11.32 1.35 8.79
N GLY A 116 -11.06 2.50 9.42
CA GLY A 116 -10.42 2.62 10.74
C GLY A 116 -8.92 2.94 10.69
N THR A 117 -8.28 2.92 9.52
CA THR A 117 -6.88 3.33 9.34
C THR A 117 -6.71 4.80 9.71
N VAL A 118 -5.60 5.13 10.35
CA VAL A 118 -5.19 6.51 10.66
C VAL A 118 -4.11 6.97 9.69
N ILE A 119 -4.22 8.18 9.16
CA ILE A 119 -3.16 8.83 8.38
C ILE A 119 -2.76 10.13 9.07
N SER A 120 -1.48 10.45 9.11
CA SER A 120 -0.95 11.72 9.64
C SER A 120 0.30 12.18 8.89
N GLY A 121 0.71 13.43 9.13
CA GLY A 121 1.82 14.07 8.41
C GLY A 121 1.41 14.60 7.03
N SER A 122 2.36 14.69 6.10
CA SER A 122 2.09 15.27 4.77
C SER A 122 2.80 14.59 3.60
N ILE A 123 2.17 14.68 2.43
CA ILE A 123 2.72 14.25 1.14
C ILE A 123 2.87 15.49 0.25
N VAL A 124 4.06 15.68 -0.33
CA VAL A 124 4.30 16.71 -1.36
C VAL A 124 4.46 16.02 -2.71
N ILE A 125 3.65 16.43 -3.69
CA ILE A 125 3.55 15.83 -5.00
C ILE A 125 3.80 16.89 -6.08
N VAL A 126 4.89 16.77 -6.84
CA VAL A 126 5.19 17.64 -7.99
C VAL A 126 4.78 16.93 -9.27
N VAL A 127 3.78 17.48 -9.97
CA VAL A 127 3.30 16.99 -11.27
C VAL A 127 3.82 17.93 -12.36
N SER A 128 4.63 17.43 -13.29
CA SER A 128 5.37 18.28 -14.23
C SER A 128 4.62 18.70 -15.51
N ALA A 129 3.63 17.91 -15.91
CA ALA A 129 2.77 18.11 -17.08
C ALA A 129 1.42 17.42 -16.83
N PRO A 130 0.36 17.64 -17.65
CA PRO A 130 -0.93 16.96 -17.47
C PRO A 130 -0.74 15.44 -17.28
N PRO A 131 -1.31 14.81 -16.23
CA PRO A 131 -1.12 13.40 -15.96
C PRO A 131 -1.41 12.54 -17.19
N ARG A 132 -0.65 11.44 -17.35
CA ARG A 132 -0.76 10.51 -18.50
C ARG A 132 -0.32 11.10 -19.86
N THR A 133 0.30 12.27 -19.89
CA THR A 133 1.07 12.74 -21.07
C THR A 133 2.42 12.02 -21.14
N ASP A 134 2.90 11.67 -22.34
CA ASP A 134 4.23 11.08 -22.52
C ASP A 134 5.34 11.98 -21.96
N GLY A 135 6.25 11.39 -21.18
CA GLY A 135 7.31 12.10 -20.45
C GLY A 135 6.84 12.92 -19.25
N ALA A 136 5.55 12.94 -18.91
CA ALA A 136 5.08 13.58 -17.68
C ALA A 136 5.58 12.83 -16.45
N THR A 137 5.93 13.56 -15.41
CA THR A 137 6.42 13.00 -14.15
C THR A 137 5.56 13.42 -12.97
N ARG A 138 5.45 12.53 -12.00
CA ARG A 138 4.86 12.76 -10.68
C ARG A 138 5.90 12.36 -9.63
N VAL A 139 6.54 13.35 -9.02
CA VAL A 139 7.51 13.16 -7.92
C VAL A 139 6.77 13.30 -6.60
N VAL A 140 6.83 12.28 -5.76
CA VAL A 140 6.17 12.17 -4.46
C VAL A 140 7.25 12.16 -3.38
N THR A 141 7.15 13.04 -2.39
CA THR A 141 8.01 13.09 -1.20
C THR A 141 7.13 13.00 0.06
N PHE A 142 7.50 12.11 0.96
CA PHE A 142 6.81 11.90 2.24
C PHE A 142 7.51 12.68 3.36
N ASN A 143 6.76 13.53 4.07
CA ASN A 143 7.26 14.39 5.14
C ASN A 143 6.55 14.06 6.45
N ASP A 144 7.26 13.40 7.37
CA ASP A 144 6.73 12.88 8.64
C ASP A 144 5.39 12.14 8.48
N PHE A 145 5.23 11.40 7.37
CA PHE A 145 3.99 10.76 6.98
C PHE A 145 3.85 9.37 7.62
N TYR A 146 2.65 9.06 8.10
CA TYR A 146 2.34 7.78 8.73
C TYR A 146 1.04 7.18 8.20
N VAL A 147 1.03 5.85 8.10
CA VAL A 147 -0.19 5.05 7.99
C VAL A 147 -0.24 4.13 9.21
N ASP A 148 -1.30 4.26 10.00
CA ASP A 148 -1.50 3.71 11.34
C ASP A 148 -0.36 4.00 12.32
N SER A 149 0.71 3.21 12.29
CA SER A 149 1.90 3.43 13.12
C SER A 149 3.21 3.09 12.38
N VAL A 150 3.13 2.99 11.05
CA VAL A 150 4.29 2.81 10.17
C VAL A 150 4.60 4.16 9.52
N ASN A 151 5.83 4.65 9.71
CA ASN A 151 6.31 5.83 9.02
C ASN A 151 6.69 5.47 7.58
N ILE A 152 6.37 6.34 6.62
CA ILE A 152 6.95 6.30 5.27
C ILE A 152 7.84 7.53 5.12
N ALA A 153 9.11 7.32 4.77
CA ALA A 153 10.06 8.38 4.44
C ALA A 153 10.69 8.11 3.07
N GLY A 154 11.13 9.18 2.39
CA GLY A 154 11.84 9.07 1.11
C GLY A 154 11.13 9.77 -0.05
N THR A 155 11.44 9.34 -1.28
CA THR A 155 10.89 9.96 -2.50
C THR A 155 10.74 8.94 -3.62
N ARG A 156 9.65 9.07 -4.38
CA ARG A 156 9.28 8.20 -5.51
C ARG A 156 8.94 9.05 -6.72
N THR A 157 9.46 8.70 -7.89
CA THR A 157 9.14 9.34 -9.17
C THR A 157 8.41 8.35 -10.07
N ILE A 158 7.17 8.69 -10.44
CA ILE A 158 6.44 8.01 -11.51
C ILE A 158 6.67 8.80 -12.80
N THR A 159 7.07 8.13 -13.88
CA THR A 159 7.14 8.70 -15.23
C THR A 159 6.10 8.02 -16.12
N PHE A 160 5.20 8.80 -16.69
CA PHE A 160 4.24 8.33 -17.69
C PHE A 160 4.95 8.22 -19.04
N ASN A 161 4.87 7.04 -19.66
CA ASN A 161 5.43 6.80 -20.99
C ASN A 161 4.31 6.79 -22.03
N ALA A 162 4.66 6.99 -23.30
CA ALA A 162 3.74 7.02 -24.41
C ALA A 162 2.75 5.84 -24.42
N SER A 163 1.48 6.17 -24.69
CA SER A 163 0.46 5.17 -24.92
C SER A 163 0.70 4.43 -26.23
N ASP A 164 0.66 3.11 -26.21
CA ASP A 164 0.53 2.27 -27.40
C ASP A 164 -0.94 1.82 -27.59
N GLU A 165 -1.18 0.79 -28.41
CA GLU A 165 -2.52 0.22 -28.59
C GLU A 165 -3.02 -0.56 -27.35
N GLU A 166 -2.16 -0.85 -26.38
CA GLU A 166 -2.45 -1.70 -25.21
C GLU A 166 -2.76 -0.87 -23.95
N GLY A 167 -2.25 0.35 -23.84
CA GLY A 167 -2.63 1.29 -22.79
C GLY A 167 -1.60 2.38 -22.52
N ILE A 168 -1.63 2.94 -21.32
CA ILE A 168 -0.60 3.87 -20.82
C ILE A 168 0.29 3.09 -19.86
N THR A 169 1.57 3.01 -20.22
CA THR A 169 2.60 2.44 -19.36
C THR A 169 3.24 3.54 -18.51
N PHE A 170 3.77 3.16 -17.35
CA PHE A 170 4.53 4.05 -16.49
C PHE A 170 5.74 3.30 -15.94
N SER A 171 6.81 4.04 -15.69
CA SER A 171 7.95 3.56 -14.90
C SER A 171 7.90 4.23 -13.54
N VAL A 172 8.40 3.51 -12.55
CA VAL A 172 8.60 4.00 -11.18
C VAL A 172 10.09 3.95 -10.91
N VAL A 173 10.60 4.96 -10.21
CA VAL A 173 11.91 4.90 -9.55
C VAL A 173 11.73 5.51 -8.17
N GLY A 174 12.05 4.79 -7.10
CA GLY A 174 11.86 5.32 -5.75
C GLY A 174 12.75 4.69 -4.70
N ASP A 175 13.15 5.49 -3.72
CA ASP A 175 13.85 5.06 -2.52
C ASP A 175 12.96 5.40 -1.32
N LEU A 176 12.29 4.39 -0.77
CA LEU A 176 11.40 4.52 0.38
C LEU A 176 11.93 3.73 1.58
N VAL A 177 11.79 4.28 2.77
CA VAL A 177 12.06 3.59 4.04
C VAL A 177 10.77 3.55 4.84
N LEU A 178 10.29 2.34 5.13
CA LEU A 178 9.14 2.10 5.98
C LEU A 178 9.62 1.69 7.36
N THR A 179 9.29 2.45 8.40
CA THR A 179 9.77 2.21 9.78
C THR A 179 8.61 1.82 10.70
N PHE A 180 8.75 0.69 11.41
CA PHE A 180 7.75 0.11 12.29
C PHE A 180 7.94 0.55 13.75
N THR A 181 6.92 0.32 14.59
CA THR A 181 6.89 0.75 16.00
C THR A 181 7.96 0.14 16.90
N ASP A 182 8.52 -1.02 16.53
CA ASP A 182 9.63 -1.68 17.22
C ASP A 182 11.02 -1.16 16.78
N GLY A 183 11.06 -0.24 15.80
CA GLY A 183 12.28 0.31 15.22
C GLY A 183 12.88 -0.54 14.09
N THR A 184 12.24 -1.66 13.69
CA THR A 184 12.59 -2.34 12.44
C THR A 184 12.18 -1.51 11.24
N TYR A 185 12.81 -1.75 10.08
CA TYR A 185 12.51 -1.03 8.86
C TYR A 185 12.65 -1.90 7.62
N ILE A 186 11.97 -1.49 6.54
CA ILE A 186 12.10 -2.05 5.19
C ILE A 186 12.53 -0.93 4.25
N GLU A 187 13.61 -1.16 3.49
CA GLU A 187 14.01 -0.33 2.36
C GLU A 187 13.34 -0.87 1.09
N ARG A 188 12.61 -0.02 0.37
CA ARG A 188 11.97 -0.35 -0.90
C ARG A 188 12.59 0.47 -2.02
N HIS A 189 13.18 -0.24 -2.97
CA HIS A 189 13.71 0.32 -4.21
C HIS A 189 12.80 -0.13 -5.36
N ASP A 190 12.06 0.81 -5.92
CA ASP A 190 11.25 0.64 -7.14
C ASP A 190 12.07 1.01 -8.38
#